data_AF-A0A523TYR8-F1
#
_entry.id   AF-A0A523TYR8-F1
#
_cell.length_a   1.000
_cell.length_b   1.000
_cell.length_c   1.000
_cell.angle_alpha   90.00
_cell.angle_beta   90.00
_cell.angle_gamma   90.00
#
_symmetry.space_group_name_H-M   'P 1'
#
loop_
_entity.id
_entity.type
_entity.pdbx_description
1 polymer ?
#
loop_
_entity_poly.entity_id
_entity_poly.type
_entity_poly.pdbx_seq_one_letter_code
_entity_poly.pdbx_strand_id
1 'polypeptide(L)'
;MTLESHQETLLSKLIEAQTSVPVDERTPFEFLSQDQKSFIRHPSFPDRHMDVLDSDMELLKMNGLILFTDKIHFAVTPSGLGYFGSKK
;
A
#
# COMPACT_ATOMS: atom_id res chain seq x y z
N MET A 1 -14.43 -9.23 6.45
CA MET A 1 -14.67 -8.06 5.58
C MET A 1 -13.94 -8.34 4.28
N THR A 2 -14.51 -8.01 3.12
CA THR A 2 -13.98 -8.44 1.81
C THR A 2 -13.62 -7.22 1.00
N LEU A 3 -12.33 -7.06 0.68
CA LEU A 3 -11.87 -6.07 -0.29
C LEU A 3 -12.41 -6.39 -1.69
N GLU A 4 -12.61 -5.36 -2.50
CA GLU A 4 -12.91 -5.52 -3.93
C GLU A 4 -11.65 -5.93 -4.70
N SER A 5 -11.81 -6.54 -5.88
CA SER A 5 -10.68 -7.11 -6.65
C SER A 5 -9.56 -6.10 -6.95
N HIS A 6 -9.89 -4.84 -7.19
CA HIS A 6 -8.89 -3.80 -7.43
C HIS A 6 -8.14 -3.40 -6.15
N GLN A 7 -8.81 -3.35 -5.00
CA GLN A 7 -8.19 -3.10 -3.69
C GLN A 7 -7.29 -4.26 -3.26
N GLU A 8 -7.68 -5.49 -3.57
CA GLU A 8 -6.82 -6.66 -3.37
C GLU A 8 -5.58 -6.59 -4.25
N THR A 9 -5.74 -6.18 -5.51
CA THR A 9 -4.61 -5.97 -6.42
C THR A 9 -3.67 -4.89 -5.89
N LEU A 10 -4.21 -3.77 -5.40
CA LEU A 10 -3.45 -2.69 -4.77
C LEU A 10 -2.65 -3.22 -3.57
N LEU A 11 -3.32 -3.87 -2.62
CA LEU A 11 -2.67 -4.42 -1.43
C LEU A 11 -1.58 -5.44 -1.79
N SER A 12 -1.86 -6.33 -2.77
CA SER A 12 -0.89 -7.31 -3.25
C SER A 12 0.38 -6.64 -3.78
N LYS A 13 0.25 -5.59 -4.60
CA LYS A 13 1.40 -4.82 -5.12
C LYS A 13 2.19 -4.13 -4.02
N LEU A 14 1.52 -3.61 -2.99
CA LEU A 14 2.19 -3.01 -1.83
C LEU A 14 3.00 -4.05 -1.04
N ILE A 15 2.42 -5.24 -0.83
CA ILE A 15 3.12 -6.34 -0.16
C ILE A 15 4.33 -6.77 -0.99
N GLU A 16 4.17 -6.98 -2.29
CA GLU A 16 5.25 -7.36 -3.20
C GLU A 16 6.38 -6.32 -3.17
N ALA A 17 6.06 -5.03 -3.26
CA ALA A 17 7.03 -3.94 -3.21
C ALA A 17 7.79 -3.85 -1.87
N GLN A 18 7.13 -4.14 -0.74
CA GLN A 18 7.74 -4.14 0.58
C GLN A 18 8.58 -5.40 0.86
N THR A 19 8.19 -6.55 0.29
CA THR A 19 8.84 -7.84 0.52
C THR A 19 9.96 -8.15 -0.48
N SER A 20 9.98 -7.49 -1.63
CA SER A 20 11.04 -7.62 -2.64
C SER A 20 12.38 -7.02 -2.22
N VAL A 21 12.41 -6.20 -1.16
CA VAL A 21 13.61 -5.59 -0.61
C VAL A 21 13.95 -6.17 0.79
N PRO A 22 15.24 -6.34 1.13
CA PRO A 22 15.67 -6.73 2.47
C PRO A 22 15.13 -5.80 3.55
N VAL A 23 14.94 -6.32 4.77
CA VAL A 23 14.34 -5.55 5.88
C VAL A 23 15.06 -4.24 6.14
N ASP A 24 16.40 -4.25 6.06
CA ASP A 24 17.26 -3.10 6.32
C ASP A 24 17.18 -2.02 5.21
N GLU A 25 16.64 -2.38 4.05
CA GLU A 25 16.50 -1.52 2.87
C GLU A 25 15.04 -1.09 2.64
N ARG A 26 14.12 -1.50 3.52
CA ARG A 26 12.71 -1.13 3.41
C ARG A 26 12.53 0.36 3.63
N THR A 27 12.14 1.05 2.57
CA THR A 27 11.68 2.43 2.63
C THR A 27 10.17 2.49 2.85
N PRO A 28 9.66 3.50 3.57
CA PRO A 28 8.22 3.73 3.60
C PRO A 28 7.70 4.10 2.20
N PHE A 29 6.43 3.80 1.95
CA PHE A 29 5.73 4.28 0.76
C PHE A 29 5.38 5.76 0.93
N GLU A 30 5.46 6.54 -0.15
CA GLU A 30 4.97 7.92 -0.18
C GLU A 30 3.62 7.96 -0.88
N PHE A 31 2.58 8.47 -0.23
CA PHE A 31 1.29 8.78 -0.82
C PHE A 31 1.21 10.26 -1.15
N LEU A 32 1.01 10.57 -2.43
CA LEU A 32 0.93 11.94 -2.94
C LEU A 32 -0.41 12.12 -3.65
N SER A 33 -1.11 13.20 -3.32
CA SER A 33 -2.35 13.62 -3.97
C SER A 33 -2.16 15.03 -4.55
N GLN A 34 -2.27 15.15 -5.87
CA GLN A 34 -2.13 16.40 -6.62
C GLN A 34 -3.16 16.46 -7.74
N ASP A 35 -3.83 17.61 -7.90
CA ASP A 35 -4.72 17.90 -9.04
C ASP A 35 -5.75 16.79 -9.35
N GLN A 36 -6.41 16.27 -8.31
CA GLN A 36 -7.41 15.19 -8.37
C GLN A 36 -6.86 13.82 -8.78
N LYS A 37 -5.53 13.66 -8.81
CA LYS A 37 -4.87 12.38 -9.00
C LYS A 37 -4.04 12.02 -7.78
N SER A 38 -4.08 10.76 -7.43
CA SER A 38 -3.28 10.25 -6.32
C SER A 38 -2.45 9.08 -6.77
N PHE A 39 -1.25 9.01 -6.22
CA PHE A 39 -0.27 8.02 -6.58
C PHE A 39 0.61 7.69 -5.38
N ILE A 40 1.13 6.47 -5.40
CA ILE A 40 2.06 5.97 -4.41
C ILE A 40 3.43 5.92 -5.06
N ARG A 41 4.45 6.47 -4.42
CA ARG A 41 5.85 6.31 -4.84
C ARG A 41 6.56 5.30 -3.97
N HIS A 42 7.32 4.44 -4.63
CA HIS A 42 8.22 3.49 -4.00
C HIS A 42 9.29 3.03 -5.00
N PRO A 43 10.57 2.87 -4.60
CA PRO A 43 11.64 2.42 -5.50
C PRO A 43 11.38 1.06 -6.17
N SER A 44 10.64 0.17 -5.51
CA SER A 44 10.31 -1.16 -6.03
C SER A 44 9.25 -1.17 -7.14
N PHE A 45 8.61 -0.04 -7.46
CA PHE A 45 7.67 0.03 -8.58
C PHE A 45 8.40 0.26 -9.91
N PRO A 46 7.96 -0.34 -11.03
CA PRO A 46 8.61 -0.20 -12.34
C PRO A 46 8.87 1.26 -12.77
N ASP A 47 7.88 2.13 -12.60
CA ASP A 47 7.98 3.57 -12.89
C ASP A 47 8.21 4.41 -11.64
N ARG A 48 8.62 3.78 -10.54
CA ARG A 48 8.75 4.35 -9.19
C ARG A 48 7.47 4.98 -8.62
N HIS A 49 6.35 4.82 -9.31
CA HIS A 49 5.04 5.28 -8.88
C HIS A 49 3.94 4.30 -9.33
N MET A 50 2.77 4.43 -8.71
CA MET A 50 1.56 3.69 -9.04
C MET A 50 0.33 4.58 -8.76
N ASP A 51 -0.52 4.74 -9.76
CA ASP A 51 -1.78 5.48 -9.62
C ASP A 51 -2.75 4.73 -8.70
N VAL A 52 -3.44 5.48 -7.83
CA VAL A 52 -4.41 4.96 -6.87
C VAL A 52 -5.58 5.92 -6.65
N LEU A 53 -6.67 5.38 -6.13
CA LEU A 53 -7.79 6.19 -5.65
C LEU A 53 -7.63 6.49 -4.16
N ASP A 54 -7.93 7.73 -3.76
CA ASP A 54 -7.94 8.14 -2.35
C ASP A 54 -8.86 7.26 -1.50
N SER A 55 -10.01 6.88 -2.07
CA SER A 55 -10.99 6.03 -1.41
C SER A 55 -10.44 4.64 -1.11
N ASP A 56 -9.61 4.08 -1.99
CA ASP A 56 -9.00 2.77 -1.74
C ASP A 56 -7.94 2.87 -0.65
N MET A 57 -7.16 3.94 -0.63
CA MET A 57 -6.16 4.18 0.41
C MET A 57 -6.78 4.38 1.78
N GLU A 58 -7.83 5.21 1.88
CA GLU A 58 -8.57 5.37 3.14
C GLU A 58 -9.23 4.06 3.57
N LEU A 59 -9.76 3.25 2.64
CA LEU A 59 -10.33 1.95 2.98
C LEU A 59 -9.26 1.00 3.54
N LEU A 60 -8.09 0.89 2.92
CA LEU A 60 -6.99 0.06 3.44
C LEU A 60 -6.54 0.52 4.83
N LYS A 61 -6.49 1.84 5.06
CA LYS A 61 -6.14 2.45 6.34
C LYS A 61 -7.19 2.18 7.41
N MET A 62 -8.48 2.38 7.10
CA MET A 62 -9.61 2.10 8.01
C MET A 62 -9.66 0.63 8.42
N ASN A 63 -9.25 -0.27 7.53
CA ASN A 63 -9.13 -1.70 7.80
C ASN A 63 -7.84 -2.09 8.54
N GLY A 64 -6.96 -1.13 8.85
CA GLY A 64 -5.69 -1.38 9.53
C GLY A 64 -4.71 -2.21 8.70
N LEU A 65 -4.86 -2.24 7.36
CA LEU A 65 -3.98 -2.98 6.45
C LEU A 65 -2.74 -2.15 6.08
N ILE A 66 -2.88 -0.84 6.11
CA ILE A 66 -1.78 0.12 6.02
C ILE A 66 -1.82 1.08 7.22
N LEU A 67 -0.67 1.63 7.58
CA LEU A 67 -0.53 2.62 8.63
C LEU A 67 0.31 3.79 8.13
N PHE A 68 -0.25 4.99 8.22
CA PHE A 68 0.48 6.22 7.96
C PHE A 68 1.35 6.58 9.15
N THR A 69 2.65 6.77 8.92
CA THR A 69 3.61 7.24 9.92
C THR A 69 3.65 8.75 10.00
N ASP A 70 3.32 9.44 8.91
CA ASP A 70 3.11 10.88 8.86
C ASP A 70 2.08 11.25 7.77
N LYS A 71 2.09 12.50 7.29
CA LYS A 71 1.12 13.00 6.31
C LYS A 71 1.21 12.34 4.94
N ILE A 72 2.38 11.85 4.55
CA ILE A 72 2.62 11.29 3.22
C ILE A 72 3.20 9.88 3.30
N HIS A 73 3.92 9.53 4.37
CA HIS A 73 4.55 8.23 4.48
C HIS A 73 3.65 7.20 5.14
N PHE A 74 3.64 5.98 4.61
CA PHE A 74 2.93 4.84 5.18
C PHE A 74 3.67 3.52 4.95
N ALA A 75 3.25 2.49 5.68
CA ALA A 75 3.74 1.12 5.54
C ALA A 75 2.58 0.12 5.58
N VAL A 76 2.79 -1.08 5.01
CA VAL A 76 1.85 -2.20 5.17
C VAL A 76 2.00 -2.77 6.57
N THR A 77 0.88 -2.94 7.28
CA THR A 77 0.88 -3.49 8.65
C THR A 77 1.06 -5.01 8.64
N PRO A 78 1.36 -5.65 9.79
CA PRO A 78 1.33 -7.11 9.89
C PRO A 78 -0.01 -7.72 9.44
N SER A 79 -1.14 -7.05 9.72
CA SER A 79 -2.47 -7.46 9.26
C SER A 79 -2.59 -7.38 7.74
N GLY A 80 -2.03 -6.33 7.13
CA GLY A 80 -1.96 -6.20 5.66
C GLY A 80 -1.14 -7.32 5.01
N LEU A 81 0.06 -7.59 5.54
CA LEU A 81 0.92 -8.69 5.08
C LEU A 81 0.25 -10.07 5.22
N GLY A 82 -0.54 -10.26 6.27
CA GLY A 82 -1.26 -11.50 6.55
C GLY A 82 -2.60 -11.67 5.81
N TYR A 83 -3.10 -10.62 5.13
CA TYR A 83 -4.47 -10.60 4.59
C TYR A 83 -4.78 -11.78 3.66
N PHE A 84 -3.86 -12.13 2.76
CA PHE A 84 -4.03 -13.27 1.85
C PHE A 84 -3.79 -14.64 2.50
N GLY A 85 -3.04 -14.68 3.60
CA GLY A 85 -2.82 -15.90 4.38
C GLY A 85 -4.04 -16.28 5.22
N SER A 86 -4.80 -15.28 5.69
CA SER A 86 -6.00 -15.46 6.51
C SER A 86 -7.28 -15.77 5.73
N LYS A 87 -7.22 -15.80 4.38
CA LYS A 87 -8.34 -16.15 3.49
C LYS A 87 -8.43 -17.64 3.13
N LYS A 88 -7.49 -18.47 3.60
CA LYS A 88 -7.55 -19.94 3.48
C LYS A 88 -8.35 -20.54 4.63
#